data_AF-M5TX80-F1
#
_entry.id   AF-M5TX80-F1
#
_cell.length_a   1.000
_cell.length_b   1.000
_cell.length_c   1.000
_cell.angle_alpha   90.00
_cell.angle_beta   90.00
_cell.angle_gamma   90.00
#
_symmetry.space_group_name_H-M   'P 1'
#
loop_
_entity.id
_entity.type
_entity.pdbx_description
1 polymer ?
#
loop_
_entity_poly.entity_id
_entity_poly.type
_entity_poly.pdbx_seq_one_letter_code
_entity_poly.pdbx_strand_id
1 'polypeptide(L)'
;MIAMFALASFAILIGGYLVAKSGEAIANQTGTGQGIVGATLVALATSLPEVSTTYSAVRFGAYSMAAANILGTNSLEIALFLPAELAYREGPIFDALQPSAAFLGTIGVIVTCLYLCGILERRDRTILGMGVDSFAVLIAYLGGLSIYWTLQ
;
A
#
# COMPACT_ATOMS: atom_id res chain seq x y z
N MET A 1 -21.51 21.47 -3.70
CA MET A 1 -20.26 20.77 -4.07
C MET A 1 -19.32 20.62 -2.88
N ILE A 2 -18.92 21.71 -2.20
CA ILE A 2 -18.00 21.68 -1.05
C ILE A 2 -18.53 20.81 0.11
N ALA A 3 -19.80 20.97 0.50
CA ALA A 3 -20.39 20.18 1.58
C ALA A 3 -20.40 18.66 1.27
N MET A 4 -20.70 18.29 0.03
CA MET A 4 -20.72 16.89 -0.41
C MET A 4 -19.31 16.30 -0.43
N PHE A 5 -18.32 17.09 -0.88
CA PHE A 5 -16.91 16.70 -0.84
C PHE A 5 -16.41 16.51 0.59
N ALA A 6 -16.74 17.44 1.50
CA ALA A 6 -16.38 17.35 2.90
C ALA A 6 -17.00 16.12 3.58
N LEU A 7 -18.28 15.85 3.30
CA LEU A 7 -18.98 14.69 3.83
C LEU A 7 -18.37 13.37 3.32
N ALA A 8 -18.08 13.27 2.03
CA ALA A 8 -17.43 12.10 1.43
C ALA A 8 -16.03 11.89 2.01
N SER A 9 -15.23 12.95 2.12
CA SER A 9 -13.88 12.88 2.70
C SER A 9 -13.92 12.39 4.15
N PHE A 10 -14.86 12.90 4.94
CA PHE A 10 -15.05 12.48 6.32
C PHE A 10 -15.50 11.02 6.43
N ALA A 11 -16.39 10.57 5.55
CA ALA A 11 -16.81 9.18 5.47
C ALA A 11 -15.65 8.24 5.12
N ILE A 12 -14.77 8.65 4.19
CA ILE A 12 -13.56 7.88 3.82
C ILE A 12 -12.60 7.79 5.01
N LEU A 13 -12.37 8.89 5.74
CA LEU A 13 -11.51 8.88 6.94
C LEU A 13 -12.02 7.89 7.99
N ILE A 14 -13.33 7.91 8.28
CA ILE A 14 -13.94 6.95 9.19
C ILE A 14 -13.82 5.52 8.64
N GLY A 15 -14.07 5.33 7.35
CA GLY A 15 -13.95 4.05 6.68
C GLY A 15 -12.55 3.45 6.83
N GLY A 16 -11.50 4.23 6.57
CA GLY A 16 -10.11 3.81 6.74
C GLY A 16 -9.79 3.38 8.17
N TYR A 17 -10.24 4.17 9.16
CA TYR A 17 -10.08 3.80 10.58
C TYR A 17 -10.80 2.49 10.93
N LEU A 18 -12.03 2.30 10.44
CA LEU A 18 -12.79 1.09 10.68
C LEU A 18 -12.12 -0.13 10.04
N VAL A 19 -11.61 0.00 8.81
CA VAL A 19 -10.88 -1.08 8.12
C VAL A 19 -9.64 -1.49 8.90
N ALA A 20 -8.84 -0.52 9.39
CA ALA A 20 -7.66 -0.82 10.21
C ALA A 20 -8.04 -1.58 11.49
N LYS A 21 -9.04 -1.09 12.22
CA LYS A 21 -9.53 -1.72 13.46
C LYS A 21 -10.12 -3.12 13.22
N SER A 22 -10.86 -3.30 12.14
CA SER A 22 -11.38 -4.60 11.72
C SER A 22 -10.23 -5.56 11.36
N GLY A 23 -9.19 -5.06 10.69
CA GLY A 23 -7.99 -5.83 10.39
C GLY A 23 -7.29 -6.35 11.65
N GLU A 24 -7.08 -5.48 12.65
CA GLU A 24 -6.53 -5.87 13.95
C GLU A 24 -7.40 -6.94 14.64
N ALA A 25 -8.72 -6.76 14.63
CA ALA A 25 -9.65 -7.71 15.22
C ALA A 25 -9.61 -9.08 14.52
N ILE A 26 -9.51 -9.09 13.18
CA ILE A 26 -9.35 -10.32 12.39
C ILE A 26 -8.02 -10.98 12.78
N ALA A 27 -6.92 -10.25 12.76
CA ALA A 27 -5.60 -10.79 13.10
C ALA A 27 -5.55 -11.45 14.48
N ASN A 28 -6.21 -10.84 15.47
CA ASN A 28 -6.28 -11.35 16.83
C ASN A 28 -7.18 -12.61 16.94
N GLN A 29 -8.27 -12.68 16.17
CA GLN A 29 -9.19 -13.83 16.18
C GLN A 29 -8.66 -15.03 15.39
N THR A 30 -7.99 -14.78 14.26
CA THR A 30 -7.46 -15.83 13.39
C THR A 30 -6.06 -16.27 13.78
N GLY A 31 -5.39 -15.56 14.68
CA GLY A 31 -4.01 -15.83 15.10
C GLY A 31 -2.98 -15.65 13.98
N THR A 32 -3.37 -15.04 12.85
CA THR A 32 -2.53 -14.94 11.64
C THR A 32 -1.48 -13.84 11.74
N GLY A 33 -1.51 -13.01 12.80
CA GLY A 33 -0.57 -11.92 13.02
C GLY A 33 -1.00 -10.61 12.37
N GLN A 34 -0.81 -9.52 13.11
CA GLN A 34 -1.21 -8.17 12.67
C GLN A 34 -0.47 -7.73 11.42
N GLY A 35 0.80 -8.13 11.27
CA GLY A 35 1.61 -7.84 10.07
C GLY A 35 1.03 -8.45 8.79
N ILE A 36 0.62 -9.73 8.80
CA ILE A 36 0.07 -10.39 7.60
C ILE A 36 -1.25 -9.74 7.19
N VAL A 37 -2.17 -9.57 8.14
CA VAL A 37 -3.48 -8.99 7.87
C VAL A 37 -3.36 -7.53 7.43
N GLY A 38 -2.44 -6.78 8.06
CA GLY A 38 -2.10 -5.41 7.67
C GLY A 38 -1.57 -5.35 6.23
N ALA A 39 -0.55 -6.15 5.93
CA ALA A 39 0.09 -6.17 4.61
C ALA A 39 -0.84 -6.65 3.49
N THR A 40 -1.85 -7.47 3.79
CA THR A 40 -2.74 -8.08 2.78
C THR A 40 -4.12 -7.44 2.77
N LEU A 41 -4.97 -7.78 3.73
CA LEU A 41 -6.38 -7.39 3.75
C LEU A 41 -6.55 -5.89 3.91
N VAL A 42 -5.84 -5.28 4.87
CA VAL A 42 -5.94 -3.84 5.13
C VAL A 42 -5.36 -3.07 3.94
N ALA A 43 -4.15 -3.41 3.49
CA ALA A 43 -3.51 -2.77 2.34
C ALA A 43 -4.37 -2.88 1.06
N LEU A 44 -4.92 -4.06 0.75
CA LEU A 44 -5.83 -4.23 -0.40
C LEU A 44 -7.07 -3.36 -0.26
N ALA A 45 -7.68 -3.31 0.93
CA ALA A 45 -8.88 -2.53 1.17
C ALA A 45 -8.63 -1.01 1.02
N THR A 46 -7.49 -0.52 1.51
CA THR A 46 -7.12 0.90 1.41
C THR A 46 -6.68 1.29 0.01
N SER A 47 -6.15 0.37 -0.81
CA SER A 47 -5.72 0.64 -2.19
C SER A 47 -6.81 0.45 -3.26
N LEU A 48 -8.00 -0.06 -2.89
CA LEU A 48 -9.13 -0.23 -3.81
C LEU A 48 -9.59 1.07 -4.49
N PRO A 49 -9.73 2.21 -3.78
CA PRO A 49 -10.07 3.49 -4.39
C PRO A 49 -9.07 3.89 -5.49
N GLU A 50 -7.77 3.71 -5.25
CA GLU A 50 -6.68 4.04 -6.16
C GLU A 50 -6.69 3.15 -7.39
N VAL A 51 -6.97 1.86 -7.21
CA VAL A 51 -7.15 0.93 -8.33
C VAL A 51 -8.32 1.39 -9.20
N SER A 52 -9.44 1.80 -8.59
CA SER A 52 -10.62 2.30 -9.29
C SER A 52 -10.35 3.59 -10.08
N THR A 53 -9.66 4.57 -9.47
CA THR A 53 -9.31 5.84 -10.13
C THR A 53 -8.28 5.61 -11.25
N THR A 54 -7.27 4.80 -11.00
CA THR A 54 -6.24 4.43 -11.99
C THR A 54 -6.86 3.70 -13.18
N TYR A 55 -7.72 2.71 -12.93
CA TYR A 55 -8.42 1.98 -13.97
C TYR A 55 -9.28 2.90 -14.84
N SER A 56 -10.00 3.82 -14.20
CA SER A 56 -10.80 4.83 -14.91
C SER A 56 -9.92 5.73 -15.78
N ALA A 57 -8.78 6.21 -15.27
CA ALA A 57 -7.84 7.03 -16.02
C ALA A 57 -7.26 6.30 -17.25
N VAL A 58 -6.88 5.02 -17.08
CA VAL A 58 -6.41 4.18 -18.20
C VAL A 58 -7.50 4.00 -19.25
N ARG A 59 -8.74 3.74 -18.84
CA ARG A 59 -9.88 3.61 -19.75
C ARG A 59 -10.13 4.86 -20.59
N PHE A 60 -9.85 6.04 -20.04
CA PHE A 60 -9.94 7.32 -20.75
C PHE A 60 -8.68 7.69 -21.54
N GLY A 61 -7.66 6.82 -21.60
CA GLY A 61 -6.39 7.09 -22.28
C GLY A 61 -5.48 8.09 -21.53
N ALA A 62 -5.82 8.43 -20.28
CA ALA A 62 -5.07 9.37 -19.46
C ALA A 62 -3.93 8.65 -18.69
N TYR A 63 -2.99 8.04 -19.43
CA TYR A 63 -1.91 7.23 -18.85
C TYR A 63 -0.98 8.03 -17.93
N SER A 64 -0.74 9.31 -18.22
CA SER A 64 0.04 10.19 -17.33
C SER A 64 -0.66 10.42 -15.99
N MET A 65 -1.98 10.55 -15.99
CA MET A 65 -2.79 10.67 -14.77
C MET A 65 -2.78 9.36 -13.98
N ALA A 66 -2.90 8.22 -14.66
CA ALA A 66 -2.81 6.91 -14.03
C ALA A 66 -1.44 6.72 -13.33
N ALA A 67 -0.34 7.05 -14.01
CA ALA A 67 1.01 6.98 -13.43
C ALA A 67 1.19 7.95 -12.25
N ALA A 68 0.67 9.18 -12.38
CA ALA A 68 0.72 10.18 -11.31
C ALA A 68 -0.10 9.77 -10.08
N ASN A 69 -1.24 9.10 -10.26
CA ASN A 69 -2.03 8.56 -9.15
C ASN A 69 -1.25 7.48 -8.39
N ILE A 70 -0.68 6.49 -9.09
CA ILE A 70 0.09 5.40 -8.46
C ILE A 70 1.30 5.95 -7.70
N LEU A 71 2.15 6.74 -8.37
CA LEU A 71 3.40 7.25 -7.78
C LEU A 71 3.13 8.32 -6.72
N GLY A 72 2.13 9.16 -6.96
CA GLY A 72 1.74 10.24 -6.07
C GLY A 72 1.18 9.71 -4.74
N THR A 73 0.26 8.74 -4.79
CA THR A 73 -0.33 8.18 -3.56
C THR A 73 0.72 7.47 -2.71
N ASN A 74 1.59 6.64 -3.29
CA ASN A 74 2.69 6.00 -2.55
C ASN A 74 3.64 7.04 -1.90
N SER A 75 3.88 8.16 -2.59
CA SER A 75 4.70 9.25 -2.03
C SER A 75 3.98 9.98 -0.88
N LEU A 76 2.66 10.16 -0.99
CA LEU A 76 1.86 10.74 0.08
C LEU A 76 1.79 9.84 1.31
N GLU A 77 1.69 8.52 1.16
CA GLU A 77 1.72 7.58 2.29
C GLU A 77 3.00 7.73 3.11
N ILE A 78 4.15 7.87 2.45
CA ILE A 78 5.42 8.16 3.12
C ILE A 78 5.39 9.56 3.75
N ALA A 79 4.86 10.57 3.05
CA ALA A 79 4.76 11.92 3.59
C ALA A 79 3.86 12.01 4.83
N LEU A 80 2.86 11.14 4.95
CA LEU A 80 1.96 11.05 6.10
C LEU A 80 2.66 10.55 7.39
N PHE A 81 3.86 9.97 7.30
CA PHE A 81 4.66 9.67 8.50
C PHE A 81 5.04 10.93 9.27
N LEU A 82 5.30 12.05 8.61
CA LEU A 82 5.68 13.29 9.28
C LEU A 82 4.58 13.83 10.21
N PRO A 83 3.32 14.05 9.75
CA PRO A 83 2.25 14.46 10.65
C PRO A 83 1.89 13.36 11.66
N ALA A 84 2.05 12.08 11.32
CA ALA A 84 1.86 10.99 12.28
C ALA A 84 2.85 11.09 13.45
N GLU A 85 4.15 11.29 13.16
CA GLU A 85 5.20 11.48 14.16
C GLU A 85 4.92 12.70 15.06
N LEU A 86 4.45 13.81 14.48
CA LEU A 86 4.08 15.01 15.24
C LEU A 86 2.83 14.80 16.12
N ALA A 87 1.92 13.91 15.72
CA ALA A 87 0.70 13.61 16.46
C ALA A 87 0.94 12.57 17.57
N TYR A 88 1.91 11.68 17.40
CA TYR A 88 2.28 10.66 18.38
C TYR A 88 3.07 11.29 19.54
N ARG A 89 2.65 11.02 20.78
CA ARG A 89 3.16 11.72 21.98
C ARG A 89 3.92 10.82 22.95
N GLU A 90 3.97 9.52 22.68
CA GLU A 90 4.52 8.53 23.61
C GLU A 90 6.01 8.22 23.34
N GLY A 91 6.67 9.00 22.48
CA GLY A 91 8.06 8.82 22.06
C GLY A 91 8.19 8.86 20.53
N PRO A 92 9.36 8.46 19.98
CA PRO A 92 9.51 8.27 18.54
C PRO A 92 8.58 7.14 18.04
N ILE A 93 7.85 7.32 16.94
CA ILE A 93 7.01 6.24 16.37
C ILE A 93 7.85 4.99 16.07
N PHE A 94 9.11 5.18 15.70
CA PHE A 94 10.00 4.08 15.36
C PHE A 94 10.21 3.09 16.52
N ASP A 95 10.14 3.55 17.78
CA ASP A 95 10.26 2.68 18.95
C ASP A 95 8.97 1.88 19.20
N ALA A 96 7.83 2.40 18.72
CA ALA A 96 6.53 1.73 18.78
C ALA A 96 6.29 0.75 17.62
N LEU A 97 7.16 0.73 16.60
CA LEU A 97 7.03 -0.17 15.46
C LEU A 97 7.34 -1.62 15.88
N GLN A 98 6.42 -2.52 15.57
CA GLN A 98 6.67 -3.95 15.71
C GLN A 98 7.78 -4.40 14.74
N PRO A 99 8.60 -5.41 15.07
CA PRO A 99 9.61 -5.96 14.16
C PRO A 99 9.03 -6.42 12.80
N SER A 100 7.76 -6.82 12.81
CA SER A 100 6.96 -7.15 11.63
C SER A 100 6.88 -5.99 10.63
N ALA A 101 6.68 -4.75 11.12
CA ALA A 101 6.60 -3.56 10.29
C ALA A 101 7.94 -3.27 9.60
N ALA A 102 9.07 -3.48 10.28
CA ALA A 102 10.40 -3.30 9.69
C ALA A 102 10.66 -4.29 8.54
N PHE A 103 10.26 -5.55 8.71
CA PHE A 103 10.40 -6.57 7.66
C PHE A 103 9.53 -6.24 6.43
N LEU A 104 8.26 -5.91 6.66
CA LEU A 104 7.33 -5.52 5.59
C LEU A 104 7.77 -4.23 4.88
N GLY A 105 8.29 -3.26 5.63
CA GLY A 105 8.88 -2.04 5.06
C GLY A 105 10.07 -2.35 4.16
N THR A 106 10.92 -3.31 4.54
CA THR A 106 12.05 -3.76 3.71
C THR A 106 11.56 -4.39 2.39
N ILE A 107 10.53 -5.23 2.44
CA ILE A 107 9.89 -5.76 1.22
C ILE A 107 9.35 -4.62 0.36
N GLY A 108 8.68 -3.64 0.96
CA GLY A 108 8.16 -2.44 0.28
C GLY A 108 9.24 -1.65 -0.45
N VAL A 109 10.41 -1.46 0.18
CA VAL A 109 11.57 -0.82 -0.44
C VAL A 109 12.09 -1.65 -1.62
N ILE A 110 12.27 -2.97 -1.45
CA ILE A 110 12.74 -3.86 -2.53
C ILE A 110 11.80 -3.81 -3.74
N VAL A 111 10.49 -3.92 -3.50
CA VAL A 111 9.48 -3.87 -4.55
C VAL A 111 9.46 -2.53 -5.26
N THR A 112 9.61 -1.43 -4.51
CA THR A 112 9.68 -0.08 -5.08
C THR A 112 10.92 0.09 -5.95
N CYS A 113 12.08 -0.40 -5.50
CA CYS A 113 13.31 -0.42 -6.31
C CYS A 113 13.12 -1.22 -7.60
N LEU A 114 12.52 -2.41 -7.54
CA LEU A 114 12.21 -3.21 -8.74
C LEU A 114 11.31 -2.45 -9.71
N TYR A 115 10.28 -1.77 -9.21
CA TYR A 115 9.38 -0.97 -10.03
C TYR A 115 10.11 0.21 -10.69
N LEU A 116 10.97 0.93 -9.95
CA LEU A 116 11.79 2.01 -10.50
C LEU A 116 12.76 1.51 -11.57
N CYS A 117 13.42 0.36 -11.33
CA CYS A 117 14.26 -0.28 -12.34
C CYS A 117 13.48 -0.62 -13.61
N GLY A 118 12.27 -1.18 -13.48
CA GLY A 118 11.40 -1.50 -14.63
C GLY A 118 11.01 -0.25 -15.44
N ILE A 119 10.69 0.85 -14.77
CA ILE A 119 10.41 2.14 -15.43
C ILE A 119 11.64 2.66 -16.19
N LEU A 120 12.84 2.51 -15.62
CA LEU A 120 14.09 2.99 -16.23
C LEU A 120 14.54 2.11 -17.41
N GLU A 121 14.37 0.80 -17.31
CA GLU A 121 14.79 -0.16 -18.35
C GLU A 121 13.91 -0.10 -19.61
N ARG A 122 12.70 0.51 -19.52
CA ARG A 122 11.75 0.71 -20.63
C ARG A 122 11.59 -0.54 -21.51
N ARG A 123 11.35 -1.70 -20.88
CA ARG A 123 11.32 -2.98 -21.58
C ARG A 123 9.92 -3.28 -22.13
N ASP A 124 9.76 -3.34 -23.46
CA ASP A 124 8.49 -3.59 -24.17
C ASP A 124 7.98 -5.06 -24.10
N ARG A 125 8.64 -5.93 -23.33
CA ARG A 125 8.23 -7.34 -23.23
C ARG A 125 7.06 -7.47 -22.25
N THR A 126 5.89 -7.80 -22.79
CA THR A 126 4.71 -8.14 -22.00
C THR A 126 4.55 -9.66 -21.91
N ILE A 127 4.29 -10.17 -20.71
CA ILE A 127 3.90 -11.57 -20.46
C ILE A 127 2.52 -11.51 -19.82
N LEU A 128 1.52 -12.20 -20.39
CA LEU A 128 0.12 -12.16 -19.94
C LEU A 128 -0.52 -10.75 -19.93
N GLY A 129 -0.01 -9.81 -20.73
CA GLY A 129 -0.48 -8.42 -20.73
C GLY A 129 0.07 -7.56 -19.58
N MET A 130 0.95 -8.12 -18.73
CA MET A 130 1.73 -7.38 -17.74
C MET A 130 3.20 -7.27 -18.17
N GLY A 131 3.88 -6.19 -17.81
CA GLY A 131 5.33 -6.07 -18.01
C GLY A 131 6.08 -7.11 -17.15
N VAL A 132 7.23 -7.60 -17.63
CA VAL A 132 8.06 -8.55 -16.87
C VAL A 132 8.38 -8.02 -15.46
N ASP A 133 8.53 -6.71 -15.32
CA ASP A 133 8.86 -6.05 -14.06
C ASP A 133 7.69 -6.10 -13.07
N SER A 134 6.45 -5.97 -13.55
CA SER A 134 5.26 -6.16 -12.71
C SER A 134 5.14 -7.59 -12.19
N PHE A 135 5.55 -8.58 -12.99
CA PHE A 135 5.59 -9.98 -12.57
C PHE A 135 6.69 -10.22 -11.53
N ALA A 136 7.87 -9.63 -11.71
CA ALA A 136 8.95 -9.67 -10.73
C ALA A 136 8.54 -9.05 -9.39
N VAL A 137 7.85 -7.90 -9.43
CA VAL A 137 7.27 -7.26 -8.24
C VAL A 137 6.28 -8.19 -7.53
N LEU A 138 5.37 -8.82 -8.26
CA LEU A 138 4.38 -9.75 -7.69
C LEU A 138 5.06 -10.92 -6.98
N ILE A 139 6.07 -11.53 -7.63
CA ILE A 139 6.83 -12.64 -7.05
C ILE A 139 7.59 -12.18 -5.80
N ALA A 140 8.27 -11.03 -5.86
CA ALA A 140 9.04 -10.51 -4.73
C ALA A 140 8.13 -10.21 -3.52
N TYR A 141 6.96 -9.62 -3.78
CA TYR A 141 5.99 -9.32 -2.73
C TYR A 141 5.38 -10.60 -2.12
N LEU A 142 4.90 -11.53 -2.94
CA LEU A 142 4.32 -12.79 -2.46
C LEU A 142 5.37 -13.69 -1.77
N GLY A 143 6.60 -13.71 -2.30
CA GLY A 143 7.73 -14.40 -1.69
C GLY A 143 8.14 -13.78 -0.36
N GLY A 144 8.18 -12.44 -0.29
CA GLY A 144 8.44 -11.74 0.97
C GLY A 144 7.38 -12.04 2.02
N LEU A 145 6.10 -12.03 1.62
CA LEU A 145 4.99 -12.35 2.52
C LEU A 145 5.00 -13.81 2.99
N SER A 146 5.35 -14.77 2.12
CA SER A 146 5.45 -16.18 2.51
C SER A 146 6.61 -16.42 3.47
N ILE A 147 7.76 -15.76 3.25
CA ILE A 147 8.89 -15.78 4.19
C ILE A 147 8.46 -15.19 5.54
N TYR A 148 7.80 -14.04 5.53
CA TYR A 148 7.28 -13.43 6.76
C TYR A 148 6.35 -14.38 7.53
N TRP A 149 5.46 -15.08 6.81
CA TRP A 149 4.55 -16.05 7.44
C TRP A 149 5.28 -17.22 8.09
N THR A 150 6.43 -17.66 7.55
CA THR A 150 7.24 -18.72 8.16
C THR A 150 8.08 -18.26 9.36
N LEU A 151 8.31 -16.95 9.52
CA LEU A 151 9.13 -16.37 10.60
C LEU A 151 8.31 -15.97 11.83
N GLN A 152 6.98 -16.04 11.74
CA GLN A 152 6.03 -15.67 12.78
C GLN A 152 5.69 -16.86 13.69
#